data_AF-A0A7Y6ZTR6-F1
#
_entry.id   AF-A0A7Y6ZTR6-F1
#
_cell.length_a   1.000
_cell.length_b   1.000
_cell.length_c   1.000
_cell.angle_alpha   90.00
_cell.angle_beta   90.00
_cell.angle_gamma   90.00
#
_symmetry.space_group_name_H-M   'P 1'
#
loop_
_entity.id
_entity.type
_entity.pdbx_description
1 polymer ?
#
loop_
_entity_poly.entity_id
_entity_poly.type
_entity_poly.pdbx_seq_one_letter_code
_entity_poly.pdbx_strand_id
1 'polypeptide(L)'
;MMHDKINAVDHLQALFSKGADLYSSATSNNLSSQQLACFKLLKDEKKRALELLTPDNDEADDDTLSEAVSERLQAMLTSYPSLDKIDGFIELEEQLLTCLNDSLSSLKPSGLSLKLRQITNRHQQCLEKLNALIKG
;
A
#
# COMPACT_ATOMS: atom_id res chain seq x y z
N MET A 1 11.73 17.74 24.98
CA MET A 1 11.90 17.08 23.68
C MET A 1 10.52 16.78 23.16
N MET A 2 10.06 17.56 22.17
CA MET A 2 8.83 17.24 21.45
C MET A 2 9.11 15.94 20.72
N HIS A 3 8.42 14.85 21.10
CA HIS A 3 8.41 13.66 20.27
C HIS A 3 7.63 14.09 19.04
N ASP A 4 8.33 14.29 17.92
CA ASP A 4 7.69 14.39 16.62
C ASP A 4 6.84 13.12 16.48
N LYS A 5 5.53 13.26 16.72
CA LYS A 5 4.56 12.26 16.33
C LYS A 5 4.58 12.29 14.81
N ILE A 6 5.53 11.57 14.23
CA ILE A 6 5.59 11.35 12.80
C ILE A 6 4.31 10.60 12.47
N ASN A 7 3.37 11.31 11.86
CA ASN A 7 2.04 10.80 11.63
C ASN A 7 2.16 9.62 10.67
N ALA A 8 1.96 8.42 11.20
CA ALA A 8 1.93 7.16 10.45
C ALA A 8 1.06 7.26 9.19
N VAL A 9 -0.03 8.02 9.32
CA VAL A 9 -0.98 8.32 8.27
C VAL A 9 -0.30 9.01 7.08
N ASP A 10 0.64 9.94 7.30
CA ASP A 10 1.31 10.67 6.23
C ASP A 10 2.23 9.76 5.41
N HIS A 11 2.95 8.83 6.06
CA HIS A 11 3.80 7.85 5.36
C HIS A 11 2.97 6.84 4.56
N LEU A 12 1.86 6.36 5.13
CA LEU A 12 0.93 5.48 4.44
C LEU A 12 0.28 6.18 3.25
N GLN A 13 -0.16 7.43 3.43
CA GLN A 13 -0.72 8.24 2.36
C GLN A 13 0.29 8.46 1.22
N ALA A 14 1.55 8.78 1.54
CA ALA A 14 2.59 8.95 0.54
C ALA A 14 2.86 7.65 -0.25
N LEU A 15 2.91 6.51 0.44
CA LEU A 15 3.10 5.19 -0.20
C LEU A 15 1.92 4.79 -1.08
N PHE A 16 0.68 4.96 -0.60
CA PHE A 16 -0.50 4.65 -1.37
C PHE A 16 -0.68 5.58 -2.57
N SER A 17 -0.38 6.86 -2.41
CA SER A 17 -0.42 7.84 -3.51
C SER A 17 0.62 7.50 -4.59
N LYS A 18 1.88 7.29 -4.19
CA LYS A 18 2.95 6.93 -5.13
C LYS A 18 2.66 5.62 -5.88
N GLY A 19 2.13 4.61 -5.17
CA GLY A 19 1.71 3.36 -5.80
C GLY A 19 0.52 3.52 -6.76
N ALA A 20 -0.47 4.36 -6.44
CA ALA A 20 -1.64 4.60 -7.28
C ALA A 20 -1.29 5.38 -8.57
N ASP A 21 -0.36 6.33 -8.48
CA ASP A 21 0.17 7.05 -9.63
C ASP A 21 0.94 6.11 -10.56
N LEU A 22 1.73 5.21 -9.97
CA LEU A 22 2.44 4.18 -10.72
C LEU A 22 1.46 3.27 -11.46
N TYR A 23 0.43 2.73 -10.81
CA TYR A 23 -0.60 1.94 -11.52
C TYR A 23 -1.27 2.68 -12.68
N SER A 24 -1.36 4.01 -12.61
CA SER A 24 -1.87 4.84 -13.71
C SER A 24 -0.88 4.92 -14.88
N SER A 25 0.42 4.94 -14.58
CA SER A 25 1.51 4.93 -15.58
C SER A 25 1.83 3.54 -16.15
N ALA A 26 1.42 2.44 -15.49
CA ALA A 26 1.63 1.05 -15.90
C ALA A 26 0.90 0.65 -17.21
N THR A 27 0.35 1.60 -17.96
CA THR A 27 -0.51 1.39 -19.13
C THR A 27 0.27 1.25 -20.44
N SER A 28 1.60 1.12 -20.42
CA SER A 28 2.42 1.12 -21.64
C SER A 28 3.16 -0.19 -21.88
N ASN A 29 2.75 -0.85 -22.99
CA ASN A 29 3.33 -1.99 -23.71
C ASN A 29 2.91 -3.41 -23.24
N ASN A 30 1.90 -3.98 -23.91
CA ASN A 30 1.56 -5.41 -23.96
C ASN A 30 0.90 -6.09 -22.74
N LEU A 31 0.17 -5.36 -21.89
CA LEU A 31 -0.63 -6.00 -20.85
C LEU A 31 -1.91 -6.65 -21.39
N SER A 32 -2.22 -7.85 -20.92
CA SER A 32 -3.48 -8.54 -21.20
C SER A 32 -4.66 -7.86 -20.48
N SER A 33 -5.89 -8.07 -20.96
CA SER A 33 -7.10 -7.56 -20.31
C SER A 33 -7.24 -8.01 -18.84
N GLN A 34 -6.71 -9.19 -18.50
CA GLN A 34 -6.71 -9.71 -17.13
C GLN A 34 -5.68 -9.00 -16.24
N GLN A 35 -4.49 -8.71 -16.77
CA GLN A 35 -3.48 -7.94 -16.06
C GLN A 35 -3.97 -6.51 -15.82
N LEU A 36 -4.56 -5.86 -16.83
CA LEU A 36 -5.17 -4.53 -16.70
C LEU A 36 -6.28 -4.49 -15.63
N ALA A 37 -7.11 -5.54 -15.56
CA ALA A 37 -8.13 -5.64 -14.52
C ALA A 37 -7.53 -5.76 -13.11
N CYS A 38 -6.44 -6.53 -12.95
CA CYS A 38 -5.71 -6.62 -11.68
C CYS A 38 -5.10 -5.26 -11.30
N PHE A 39 -4.43 -4.58 -12.23
CA PHE A 39 -3.88 -3.24 -12.00
C PHE A 39 -4.93 -2.23 -11.59
N LYS A 40 -6.12 -2.26 -12.22
CA LYS A 40 -7.24 -1.41 -11.84
C LYS A 40 -7.70 -1.70 -10.41
N LEU A 41 -7.83 -2.97 -10.03
CA LEU A 41 -8.25 -3.35 -8.68
C LEU A 41 -7.23 -2.90 -7.63
N LEU A 42 -5.93 -3.12 -7.88
CA LEU A 42 -4.85 -2.69 -6.97
C LEU A 42 -4.85 -1.16 -6.79
N LYS A 43 -5.11 -0.39 -7.86
CA LYS A 43 -5.27 1.06 -7.81
C LYS A 43 -6.49 1.46 -6.96
N ASP A 44 -7.62 0.82 -7.16
CA ASP A 44 -8.85 1.14 -6.43
C ASP A 44 -8.72 0.82 -4.93
N GLU A 45 -8.01 -0.25 -4.56
CA GLU A 45 -7.71 -0.57 -3.15
C GLU A 45 -6.77 0.46 -2.52
N LYS A 46 -5.73 0.95 -3.21
CA LYS A 46 -4.90 2.05 -2.69
C LYS A 46 -5.71 3.34 -2.49
N LYS A 47 -6.63 3.66 -3.41
CA LYS A 47 -7.52 4.81 -3.26
C LYS A 47 -8.44 4.68 -2.04
N ARG A 48 -9.01 3.50 -1.82
CA ARG A 48 -9.80 3.25 -0.60
C ARG A 48 -8.96 3.40 0.67
N ALA A 49 -7.71 2.95 0.65
CA ALA A 49 -6.81 3.17 1.78
C ALA A 49 -6.56 4.66 2.03
N LEU A 50 -6.36 5.45 0.96
CA LEU A 50 -6.23 6.91 1.06
C LEU A 50 -7.46 7.58 1.65
N GLU A 51 -8.67 7.22 1.19
CA GLU A 51 -9.94 7.74 1.72
C GLU A 51 -10.18 7.39 3.20
N LEU A 52 -9.64 6.26 3.67
CA LEU A 52 -9.69 5.92 5.10
C LEU A 52 -8.69 6.71 5.93
N LEU A 53 -7.58 7.11 5.31
CA LEU A 53 -6.50 7.84 5.95
C LEU A 53 -6.69 9.36 5.87
N THR A 54 -7.70 9.87 5.17
CA THR A 54 -7.94 11.32 5.10
C THR A 54 -8.40 11.87 6.46
N PRO A 55 -7.89 13.06 6.86
CA PRO A 55 -8.09 13.63 8.19
C PRO A 55 -9.55 13.99 8.55
N ASP A 56 -10.46 14.02 7.57
CA ASP A 56 -11.90 14.22 7.80
C ASP A 56 -12.63 12.94 8.25
N ASN A 57 -11.92 11.81 8.38
CA ASN A 57 -12.49 10.55 8.84
C ASN A 57 -12.38 10.49 10.37
N ASP A 58 -13.49 10.70 11.09
CA ASP A 58 -13.60 10.65 12.56
C ASP A 58 -13.15 9.30 13.19
N GLU A 59 -12.92 8.27 12.37
CA GLU A 59 -12.38 6.97 12.79
C GLU A 59 -10.84 6.90 12.78
N ALA A 60 -10.14 7.95 12.36
CA ALA A 60 -8.69 8.07 12.48
C ALA A 60 -8.32 8.36 13.94
N ASP A 61 -8.53 7.36 14.81
CA ASP A 61 -7.93 7.33 16.14
C ASP A 61 -6.40 7.55 16.01
N ASP A 62 -5.79 8.08 17.07
CA ASP A 62 -4.35 8.41 17.24
C ASP A 62 -3.46 7.14 17.23
N ASP A 63 -3.68 6.27 16.25
CA ASP A 63 -2.95 5.03 15.96
C ASP A 63 -1.57 5.43 15.41
N THR A 64 -0.70 5.82 16.33
CA THR A 64 0.71 6.07 16.08
C THR A 64 1.42 4.74 15.81
N LEU A 65 1.89 4.53 14.58
CA LEU A 65 2.81 3.43 14.28
C LEU A 65 4.11 3.62 15.08
N SER A 66 4.73 2.51 15.47
CA SER A 66 6.07 2.57 16.10
C SER A 66 7.07 3.22 15.15
N GLU A 67 8.04 3.95 15.70
CA GLU A 67 9.13 4.61 14.95
C GLU A 67 9.84 3.67 13.97
N ALA A 68 10.15 2.44 14.39
CA ALA A 68 10.76 1.41 13.54
C ALA A 68 9.91 1.03 12.31
N VAL A 69 8.59 1.07 12.43
CA VAL A 69 7.67 0.83 11.30
C VAL A 69 7.65 2.05 10.39
N SER A 70 7.58 3.26 10.95
CA SER A 70 7.63 4.51 10.16
C SER A 70 8.93 4.62 9.36
N GLU A 71 10.08 4.33 9.98
CA GLU A 71 11.38 4.29 9.30
C GLU A 71 11.41 3.25 8.16
N ARG A 72 10.85 2.06 8.41
CA ARG A 72 10.76 1.00 7.40
C ARG A 72 9.88 1.42 6.23
N LEU A 73 8.71 2.01 6.50
CA LEU A 73 7.81 2.55 5.47
C LEU A 73 8.48 3.68 4.67
N GLN A 74 9.22 4.57 5.33
CA GLN A 74 9.96 5.65 4.69
C GLN A 74 11.10 5.14 3.81
N ALA A 75 11.84 4.12 4.25
CA ALA A 75 12.87 3.47 3.44
C ALA A 75 12.27 2.83 2.18
N MET A 76 11.11 2.20 2.30
CA MET A 76 10.36 1.62 1.16
C MET A 76 9.84 2.70 0.21
N LEU A 77 9.33 3.83 0.73
CA LEU A 77 8.89 4.96 -0.08
C LEU A 77 10.03 5.54 -0.94
N THR A 78 11.21 5.64 -0.32
CA THR A 78 12.44 6.11 -0.97
C THR A 78 12.92 5.12 -2.03
N SER A 79 12.78 3.82 -1.76
CA SER A 79 13.21 2.74 -2.66
C SER A 79 12.15 2.35 -3.70
N TYR A 80 10.96 2.96 -3.67
CA TYR A 80 9.84 2.61 -4.53
C TYR A 80 10.23 2.86 -6.02
N PRO A 81 10.33 1.79 -6.84
CA PRO A 81 11.00 1.82 -8.13
C PRO A 81 10.14 2.48 -9.21
N SER A 82 10.77 2.87 -10.32
CA SER A 82 10.06 3.16 -11.56
C SER A 82 9.46 1.86 -12.12
N LEU A 83 8.34 1.98 -12.85
CA LEU A 83 7.61 0.84 -13.42
C LEU A 83 8.28 0.21 -14.66
N ASP A 84 9.53 0.55 -14.95
CA ASP A 84 10.26 0.02 -16.11
C ASP A 84 10.43 -1.51 -16.05
N LYS A 85 10.20 -2.13 -14.89
CA LYS A 85 10.13 -3.59 -14.70
C LYS A 85 8.97 -3.95 -13.77
N ILE A 86 7.89 -4.50 -14.35
CA ILE A 86 6.71 -4.96 -13.60
C ILE A 86 7.08 -5.96 -12.49
N ASP A 87 8.06 -6.85 -12.72
CA ASP A 87 8.51 -7.82 -11.71
C ASP A 87 9.07 -7.15 -10.46
N GLY A 88 9.91 -6.12 -10.63
CA GLY A 88 10.48 -5.36 -9.51
C GLY A 88 9.45 -4.52 -8.76
N PHE A 89 8.39 -4.10 -9.45
CA PHE A 89 7.26 -3.45 -8.83
C PHE A 89 6.44 -4.42 -7.97
N ILE A 90 6.14 -5.61 -8.49
CA ILE A 90 5.36 -6.64 -7.76
C ILE A 90 6.10 -7.07 -6.50
N GLU A 91 7.41 -7.32 -6.60
CA GLU A 91 8.23 -7.70 -5.45
C GLU A 91 8.20 -6.63 -4.33
N LEU A 92 8.35 -5.35 -4.70
CA LEU A 92 8.30 -4.28 -3.71
C LEU A 92 6.91 -4.09 -3.11
N GLU A 93 5.86 -4.28 -3.90
CA GLU A 93 4.48 -4.25 -3.42
C GLU A 93 4.18 -5.43 -2.48
N GLU A 94 4.69 -6.63 -2.75
CA GLU A 94 4.58 -7.80 -1.84
C GLU A 94 5.28 -7.51 -0.50
N GLN A 95 6.48 -6.92 -0.55
CA GLN A 95 7.20 -6.50 0.64
C GLN A 95 6.43 -5.42 1.42
N LEU A 96 5.79 -4.47 0.71
CA LEU A 96 5.04 -3.37 1.32
C LEU A 96 3.81 -3.90 2.06
N LEU A 97 3.05 -4.78 1.40
CA LEU A 97 1.85 -5.39 1.99
C LEU A 97 2.20 -6.28 3.17
N THR A 98 3.31 -7.01 3.11
CA THR A 98 3.81 -7.79 4.24
C THR A 98 4.13 -6.87 5.42
N CYS A 99 4.90 -5.80 5.18
CA CYS A 99 5.24 -4.83 6.21
C CYS A 99 3.99 -4.15 6.79
N LEU A 100 3.02 -3.78 5.95
CA LEU A 100 1.75 -3.21 6.38
C LEU A 100 0.93 -4.19 7.20
N ASN A 101 0.82 -5.44 6.78
CA ASN A 101 0.04 -6.45 7.49
C ASN A 101 0.64 -6.77 8.85
N ASP A 102 1.97 -6.89 8.94
CA ASP A 102 2.69 -7.10 10.21
C ASP A 102 2.48 -5.90 11.14
N SER A 103 2.62 -4.68 10.60
CA SER A 103 2.44 -3.44 11.35
C SER A 103 1.02 -3.30 11.87
N LEU A 104 0.03 -3.47 10.99
CA LEU A 104 -1.38 -3.41 11.35
C LEU A 104 -1.76 -4.52 12.33
N SER A 105 -1.16 -5.71 12.24
CA SER A 105 -1.37 -6.83 13.16
C SER A 105 -0.84 -6.56 14.57
N SER A 106 0.22 -5.75 14.67
CA SER A 106 0.79 -5.30 15.94
C SER A 106 -0.02 -4.19 16.63
N LEU A 107 -0.85 -3.46 15.87
CA LEU A 107 -1.76 -2.45 16.41
C LEU A 107 -2.97 -3.10 17.11
N LYS A 108 -3.51 -2.40 18.11
CA LYS A 108 -4.79 -2.77 18.71
C LYS A 108 -5.89 -2.71 17.64
N PRO A 109 -6.84 -3.67 17.63
CA PRO A 109 -7.93 -3.64 16.67
C PRO A 109 -8.79 -2.38 16.89
N SER A 110 -8.76 -1.50 15.90
CA SER A 110 -9.56 -0.27 15.75
C SER A 110 -10.38 -0.40 14.46
N GLY A 111 -11.41 0.44 14.30
CA GLY A 111 -12.21 0.45 13.06
C GLY A 111 -11.33 0.70 11.83
N LEU A 112 -10.38 1.64 11.95
CA LEU A 112 -9.40 1.96 10.92
C LEU A 112 -8.44 0.80 10.66
N SER A 113 -7.77 0.26 11.69
CA SER A 113 -6.79 -0.83 11.48
C SER A 113 -7.45 -2.11 10.92
N LEU A 114 -8.70 -2.42 11.30
CA LEU A 114 -9.45 -3.52 10.70
C LEU A 114 -9.74 -3.29 9.21
N LYS A 115 -10.17 -2.07 8.83
CA LYS A 115 -10.43 -1.72 7.42
C LYS A 115 -9.13 -1.74 6.60
N LEU A 116 -8.03 -1.22 7.16
CA LEU A 116 -6.71 -1.27 6.51
C LEU A 116 -6.19 -2.71 6.36
N ARG A 117 -6.42 -3.59 7.35
CA ARG A 117 -6.09 -5.04 7.23
C ARG A 117 -6.91 -5.69 6.11
N GLN A 118 -8.20 -5.35 5.98
CA GLN A 118 -9.04 -5.88 4.91
C GLN A 118 -8.55 -5.44 3.53
N ILE A 119 -8.21 -4.16 3.38
CA ILE A 119 -7.66 -3.61 2.13
C ILE A 119 -6.32 -4.28 1.80
N THR A 120 -5.40 -4.37 2.77
CA THR A 120 -4.09 -5.01 2.60
C THR A 120 -4.23 -6.47 2.16
N ASN A 121 -5.15 -7.24 2.76
CA ASN A 121 -5.39 -8.63 2.37
C ASN A 121 -5.96 -8.76 0.94
N ARG A 122 -6.93 -7.92 0.55
CA ARG A 122 -7.48 -7.94 -0.82
C ARG A 122 -6.42 -7.55 -1.85
N HIS A 123 -5.59 -6.58 -1.50
CA HIS A 123 -4.47 -6.13 -2.30
C HIS A 123 -3.46 -7.27 -2.51
N GLN A 124 -3.10 -7.99 -1.44
CA GLN A 124 -2.21 -9.16 -1.50
C GLN A 124 -2.77 -10.26 -2.42
N GLN A 125 -4.04 -10.62 -2.27
CA GLN A 125 -4.69 -11.62 -3.13
C GLN A 125 -4.71 -11.20 -4.61
N CYS A 126 -4.87 -9.91 -4.89
CA CYS A 126 -4.84 -9.42 -6.26
C CYS A 126 -3.42 -9.41 -6.85
N LEU A 127 -2.42 -9.13 -6.01
CA LEU A 127 -1.02 -9.12 -6.40
C LEU A 127 -0.53 -10.54 -6.71
N GLU A 128 -0.92 -11.52 -5.90
CA GLU A 128 -0.64 -12.95 -6.14
C GLU A 128 -1.23 -13.43 -7.48
N LYS A 129 -2.47 -13.01 -7.78
CA LYS A 129 -3.11 -13.28 -9.08
C LYS A 129 -2.35 -12.64 -10.23
N LEU A 130 -1.93 -11.38 -10.08
CA LEU A 130 -1.13 -10.69 -11.09
C LEU A 130 0.22 -11.38 -11.33
N ASN A 131 0.90 -11.79 -10.26
CA ASN A 131 2.17 -12.52 -10.31
C ASN A 131 2.03 -13.86 -11.04
N ALA A 132 0.96 -14.61 -10.76
CA ALA A 132 0.62 -15.84 -11.48
C ALA A 132 0.33 -15.63 -12.98
N LEU A 133 -0.28 -14.49 -13.34
CA LEU A 133 -0.57 -14.11 -14.73
C LEU A 133 0.65 -13.60 -15.51
N ILE A 134 1.75 -13.28 -14.83
CA ILE A 134 3.00 -12.80 -15.45
C ILE A 134 4.01 -13.94 -15.58
N LYS A 135 4.05 -14.84 -14.60
CA LYS A 135 4.95 -16.01 -14.58
C LYS A 135 4.39 -17.26 -15.26
N GLY A 136 3.08 -17.30 -15.52
CA GLY A 136 2.39 -18.38 -16.23
C GLY A 136 2.26 -18.10 -17.71
#